data_AF-A0A8T7DNF1-F1
#
_entry.id   AF-A0A8T7DNF1-F1
#
_cell.length_a   1.000
_cell.length_b   1.000
_cell.length_c   1.000
_cell.angle_alpha   90.00
_cell.angle_beta   90.00
_cell.angle_gamma   90.00
#
_symmetry.space_group_name_H-M   'P 1'
#
loop_
_entity.id
_entity.type
_entity.pdbx_description
1 polymer ?
#
loop_
_entity_poly.entity_id
_entity_poly.type
_entity_poly.pdbx_seq_one_letter_code
_entity_poly.pdbx_strand_id
1 'polypeptide(L)'
;MKIAQPNRSLQGGWRYTDPDTQIEIAGRDFTDLVYNVRRHRLSKGLIATQEIETVLTEYFCVNKIVPCVDDRATYQAPSRVLFKQSVNRLVGRSIRRRGTKAIAETIARIPSGTAFTSRAIADVRASICASCPMNKKRKTKRCCAGDPGLNALRLVIRLASRVNLHMNTPSDDALNICNVCGCELKAKVWCSEEVIKATEDPGSLAFLPKECWVGEIISDT
;
A
#
# COMPACT_ATOMS: atom_id res chain seq x y z
N MET A 1 -22.46 -16.19 8.06
CA MET A 1 -22.83 -14.89 8.65
C MET A 1 -22.08 -13.77 7.94
N LYS A 2 -22.73 -12.62 7.75
CA LYS A 2 -22.11 -11.39 7.22
C LYS A 2 -22.60 -10.16 7.98
N ILE A 3 -21.74 -9.16 8.14
CA ILE A 3 -22.12 -7.86 8.68
C ILE A 3 -23.00 -7.14 7.65
N ALA A 4 -24.20 -6.69 8.05
CA ALA A 4 -25.16 -6.06 7.14
C ALA A 4 -24.69 -4.70 6.60
N GLN A 5 -23.93 -3.94 7.41
CA GLN A 5 -23.52 -2.56 7.11
C GLN A 5 -22.04 -2.31 7.46
N PRO A 6 -21.07 -2.85 6.70
CA PRO A 6 -19.65 -2.79 7.05
C PRO A 6 -19.03 -1.37 6.99
N ASN A 7 -19.70 -0.42 6.31
CA ASN A 7 -19.23 0.96 6.17
C ASN A 7 -19.91 1.94 7.14
N ARG A 8 -20.81 1.46 8.01
CA ARG A 8 -21.51 2.33 8.96
C ARG A 8 -20.57 2.71 10.10
N SER A 9 -20.55 3.99 10.47
CA SER A 9 -19.90 4.43 11.71
C SER A 9 -20.72 3.94 12.90
N LEU A 10 -20.08 3.18 13.79
CA LEU A 10 -20.64 2.79 15.08
C LEU A 10 -20.40 3.91 16.11
N GLN A 11 -21.31 4.10 17.06
CA GLN A 11 -21.00 4.90 18.25
C GLN A 11 -19.87 4.20 19.02
N GLY A 12 -18.73 4.88 19.17
CA GLY A 12 -17.50 4.30 19.72
C GLY A 12 -16.49 3.80 18.68
N GLY A 13 -16.88 3.69 17.41
CA GLY A 13 -16.03 3.24 16.30
C GLY A 13 -15.89 1.72 16.20
N TRP A 14 -15.17 1.25 15.18
CA TRP A 14 -14.87 -0.16 15.01
C TRP A 14 -13.67 -0.52 15.88
N ARG A 15 -13.87 -1.29 16.94
CA ARG A 15 -12.81 -1.69 17.89
C ARG A 15 -12.78 -3.20 18.06
N TYR A 16 -11.59 -3.74 18.15
CA TYR A 16 -11.35 -5.16 18.39
C TYR A 16 -10.13 -5.31 19.29
N THR A 17 -10.30 -6.05 20.39
CA THR A 17 -9.19 -6.45 21.25
C THR A 17 -8.66 -7.78 20.75
N ASP A 18 -7.41 -7.77 20.29
CA ASP A 18 -6.76 -8.99 19.80
C ASP A 18 -6.48 -9.94 20.98
N PRO A 19 -6.99 -11.19 20.97
CA PRO A 19 -6.96 -12.06 22.14
C PRO A 19 -5.56 -12.55 22.49
N ASP A 20 -4.65 -12.64 21.52
CA ASP A 20 -3.30 -13.11 21.77
C ASP A 20 -2.43 -12.02 22.41
N THR A 21 -2.73 -10.75 22.10
CA THR A 21 -1.90 -9.60 22.49
C THR A 21 -2.56 -8.67 23.51
N GLN A 22 -3.87 -8.81 23.73
CA GLN A 22 -4.70 -7.97 24.60
C GLN A 22 -4.69 -6.47 24.25
N ILE A 23 -4.29 -6.13 23.01
CA ILE A 23 -4.23 -4.75 22.54
C ILE A 23 -5.51 -4.42 21.78
N GLU A 24 -6.14 -3.30 22.14
CA GLU A 24 -7.28 -2.76 21.41
C GLU A 24 -6.83 -2.10 20.10
N ILE A 25 -7.46 -2.50 19.01
CA ILE A 25 -7.18 -2.04 17.66
C ILE A 25 -8.45 -1.37 17.15
N ALA A 26 -8.31 -0.12 16.70
CA ALA A 26 -9.42 0.65 16.17
C ALA A 26 -9.34 0.79 14.64
N GLY A 27 -10.50 0.92 14.01
CA GLY A 27 -10.68 1.24 12.60
C GLY A 27 -11.81 2.25 12.41
N ARG A 28 -11.76 3.02 11.33
CA ARG A 28 -12.83 3.96 10.97
C ARG A 28 -14.07 3.26 10.41
N ASP A 29 -13.83 2.16 9.71
CA ASP A 29 -14.84 1.24 9.19
C ASP A 29 -14.35 -0.21 9.38
N PHE A 30 -15.20 -1.19 9.08
CA PHE A 30 -14.82 -2.60 9.24
C PHE A 30 -13.61 -3.00 8.39
N THR A 31 -13.44 -2.41 7.21
CA THR A 31 -12.32 -2.73 6.32
C THR A 31 -11.00 -2.20 6.88
N ASP A 32 -11.01 -0.96 7.37
CA ASP A 32 -9.89 -0.32 8.06
C ASP A 32 -9.48 -1.13 9.30
N LEU A 33 -10.47 -1.63 10.06
CA LEU A 33 -10.22 -2.50 11.20
C LEU A 33 -9.56 -3.83 10.79
N VAL A 34 -10.07 -4.54 9.77
CA VAL A 34 -9.47 -5.79 9.27
C VAL A 34 -8.01 -5.56 8.87
N TYR A 35 -7.71 -4.46 8.17
CA TYR A 35 -6.35 -4.08 7.81
C TYR A 35 -5.48 -3.83 9.04
N ASN A 36 -5.97 -3.06 10.02
CA ASN A 36 -5.23 -2.72 11.23
C ASN A 36 -4.95 -3.96 12.09
N VAL A 37 -5.91 -4.86 12.23
CA VAL A 37 -5.76 -6.13 12.96
C VAL A 37 -4.75 -7.03 12.27
N ARG A 38 -4.82 -7.16 10.95
CA ARG A 38 -3.82 -7.92 10.19
C ARG A 38 -2.42 -7.36 10.37
N ARG A 39 -2.26 -6.03 10.28
CA ARG A 39 -0.98 -5.36 10.50
C ARG A 39 -0.45 -5.61 11.92
N HIS A 40 -1.31 -5.49 12.93
CA HIS A 40 -0.96 -5.71 14.32
C HIS A 40 -0.50 -7.13 14.61
N ARG A 41 -1.24 -8.14 14.16
CA ARG A 41 -0.87 -9.55 14.36
C ARG A 41 0.46 -9.88 13.69
N LEU A 42 0.66 -9.40 12.46
CA LEU A 42 1.93 -9.58 11.75
C LEU A 42 3.11 -8.93 12.47
N SER A 43 2.96 -7.72 13.01
CA SER A 43 4.04 -7.04 13.73
C SER A 43 4.42 -7.73 15.05
N LYS A 44 3.53 -8.58 15.58
CA LYS A 44 3.76 -9.41 16.77
C LYS A 44 4.23 -10.83 16.42
N GLY A 45 4.52 -11.11 15.16
CA GLY A 45 4.94 -12.44 14.69
C GLY A 45 3.84 -13.49 14.75
N LEU A 46 2.58 -13.07 14.91
CA LEU A 46 1.43 -13.97 14.94
C LEU A 46 0.99 -14.29 13.51
N ILE A 47 0.52 -15.51 13.29
CA ILE A 47 -0.02 -15.93 12.01
C ILE A 47 -1.27 -15.11 11.72
N ALA A 48 -1.15 -14.17 10.77
CA ALA A 48 -2.30 -13.54 10.17
C ALA A 48 -2.92 -14.53 9.20
N THR A 49 -3.87 -15.33 9.69
CA THR A 49 -4.63 -16.24 8.82
C THR A 49 -5.29 -15.42 7.70
N GLN A 50 -5.45 -16.04 6.53
CA GLN A 50 -6.21 -15.40 5.43
C GLN A 50 -7.66 -15.09 5.85
N GLU A 51 -8.09 -15.64 6.98
CA GLU A 51 -9.44 -15.61 7.54
C GLU A 51 -9.63 -14.55 8.64
N ILE A 52 -8.72 -13.59 8.84
CA ILE A 52 -8.93 -12.50 9.82
C ILE A 52 -10.29 -11.81 9.63
N GLU A 53 -10.74 -11.64 8.38
CA GLU A 53 -12.06 -11.08 8.10
C GLU A 53 -13.19 -11.97 8.63
N THR A 54 -13.07 -13.29 8.51
CA THR A 54 -14.02 -14.26 9.06
C THR A 54 -14.04 -14.18 10.58
N VAL A 55 -12.86 -14.19 11.22
CA VAL A 55 -12.72 -14.09 12.69
C VAL A 55 -13.36 -12.81 13.22
N LEU A 56 -13.07 -11.68 12.58
CA LEU A 56 -13.66 -10.40 12.98
C LEU A 56 -15.17 -10.40 12.72
N THR A 57 -15.63 -10.89 11.57
CA THR A 57 -17.06 -11.00 11.27
C THR A 57 -17.79 -11.80 12.34
N GLU A 58 -17.27 -12.97 12.70
CA GLU A 58 -17.82 -13.82 13.76
C GLU A 58 -17.82 -13.10 15.10
N TYR A 59 -16.71 -12.46 15.48
CA TYR A 59 -16.63 -11.67 16.70
C TYR A 59 -17.74 -10.61 16.78
N PHE A 60 -17.90 -9.79 15.74
CA PHE A 60 -18.92 -8.72 15.75
C PHE A 60 -20.35 -9.27 15.73
N CYS A 61 -20.59 -10.39 15.04
CA CYS A 61 -21.91 -11.02 14.97
C CYS A 61 -22.29 -11.75 16.27
N VAL A 62 -21.38 -12.55 16.84
CA VAL A 62 -21.62 -13.31 18.09
C VAL A 62 -21.86 -12.36 19.26
N ASN A 63 -21.10 -11.28 19.34
CA ASN A 63 -21.26 -10.27 20.39
C ASN A 63 -22.41 -9.28 20.12
N LYS A 64 -23.16 -9.44 19.03
CA LYS A 64 -24.29 -8.57 18.64
C LYS A 64 -23.94 -7.07 18.61
N ILE A 65 -22.67 -6.75 18.33
CA ILE A 65 -22.19 -5.36 18.25
C ILE A 65 -22.79 -4.68 17.02
N VAL A 66 -23.01 -5.44 15.95
CA VAL A 66 -23.60 -4.96 14.70
C VAL A 66 -24.68 -5.92 14.19
N PRO A 67 -25.66 -5.42 13.42
CA PRO A 67 -26.61 -6.29 12.73
C PRO A 67 -25.89 -7.21 11.74
N CYS A 68 -26.13 -8.50 11.87
CA CYS A 68 -25.62 -9.52 10.96
C CYS A 68 -26.75 -10.25 10.25
N VAL A 69 -26.49 -10.63 9.01
CA VAL A 69 -27.41 -11.39 8.17
C VAL A 69 -26.88 -12.82 8.06
N ASP A 70 -27.75 -13.79 8.30
CA ASP A 70 -27.39 -15.19 8.12
C ASP A 70 -27.63 -15.59 6.66
N ASP A 71 -26.55 -15.80 5.92
CA ASP A 71 -26.53 -16.01 4.47
C ASP A 71 -27.09 -17.39 4.05
N ARG A 72 -27.72 -18.12 4.97
CA ARG A 72 -28.29 -19.46 4.75
C ARG A 72 -29.74 -19.43 4.25
N ALA A 73 -30.41 -18.28 4.29
CA ALA A 73 -31.75 -18.10 3.73
C ALA A 73 -31.72 -17.08 2.58
N THR A 74 -32.01 -17.55 1.36
CA THR A 74 -32.20 -16.76 0.12
C THR A 74 -31.01 -15.96 -0.40
N TYR A 75 -30.07 -16.67 -1.03
CA TYR A 75 -29.02 -16.06 -1.85
C TYR A 75 -29.54 -15.74 -3.27
N GLN A 76 -29.99 -14.50 -3.50
CA GLN A 76 -29.75 -13.85 -4.79
C GLN A 76 -28.47 -13.03 -4.64
N ALA A 77 -27.39 -13.49 -5.28
CA ALA A 77 -26.07 -12.88 -5.15
C ALA A 77 -26.12 -11.36 -5.39
N PRO A 78 -25.77 -10.50 -4.42
CA PRO A 78 -25.38 -9.15 -4.76
C PRO A 78 -24.10 -9.25 -5.59
N SER A 79 -24.17 -8.72 -6.81
CA SER A 79 -23.11 -8.77 -7.81
C SER A 79 -21.74 -8.48 -7.19
N ARG A 80 -20.76 -9.38 -7.43
CA ARG A 80 -19.34 -9.34 -6.98
C ARG A 80 -18.58 -8.05 -7.37
N VAL A 81 -19.28 -7.06 -7.91
CA VAL A 81 -18.78 -5.83 -8.51
C VAL A 81 -18.65 -4.71 -7.47
N LEU A 82 -19.44 -4.69 -6.39
CA LEU A 82 -19.47 -3.56 -5.45
C LEU A 82 -18.42 -3.67 -4.32
N PHE A 83 -18.13 -4.86 -3.78
CA PHE A 83 -17.20 -5.01 -2.63
C PHE A 83 -15.71 -4.84 -3.02
N LYS A 84 -15.33 -5.26 -4.24
CA LYS A 84 -13.99 -4.98 -4.79
C LYS A 84 -13.72 -3.48 -4.94
N GLN A 85 -14.74 -2.62 -5.02
CA GLN A 85 -14.53 -1.19 -5.22
C GLN A 85 -14.10 -0.45 -3.94
N SER A 86 -14.54 -0.90 -2.77
CA SER A 86 -14.29 -0.22 -1.49
C SER A 86 -12.84 -0.41 -1.00
N VAL A 87 -12.36 -1.65 -1.01
CA VAL A 87 -10.97 -1.99 -0.64
C VAL A 87 -9.97 -1.36 -1.61
N ASN A 88 -10.27 -1.36 -2.91
CA ASN A 88 -9.45 -0.69 -3.92
C ASN A 88 -9.45 0.84 -3.76
N ARG A 89 -10.52 1.46 -3.23
CA ARG A 89 -10.57 2.91 -2.99
C ARG A 89 -9.70 3.33 -1.80
N LEU A 90 -9.69 2.57 -0.71
CA LEU A 90 -8.90 2.90 0.49
C LEU A 90 -7.39 2.66 0.28
N VAL A 91 -7.03 1.49 -0.27
CA VAL A 91 -5.66 1.20 -0.71
C VAL A 91 -5.23 2.19 -1.80
N GLY A 92 -6.13 2.54 -2.71
CA GLY A 92 -5.90 3.59 -3.71
C GLY A 92 -5.62 4.97 -3.08
N ARG A 93 -6.33 5.36 -2.01
CA ARG A 93 -6.13 6.66 -1.34
C ARG A 93 -4.79 6.77 -0.62
N SER A 94 -4.34 5.72 0.07
CA SER A 94 -3.03 5.73 0.76
C SER A 94 -1.87 5.67 -0.24
N ILE A 95 -1.98 4.87 -1.30
CA ILE A 95 -1.03 4.85 -2.41
C ILE A 95 -0.99 6.21 -3.12
N ARG A 96 -2.15 6.83 -3.36
CA ARG A 96 -2.24 8.16 -3.97
C ARG A 96 -1.58 9.23 -3.11
N ARG A 97 -1.80 9.23 -1.80
CA ARG A 97 -1.15 10.18 -0.88
C ARG A 97 0.37 10.04 -0.87
N ARG A 98 0.89 8.80 -0.82
CA ARG A 98 2.33 8.53 -0.89
C ARG A 98 2.92 8.97 -2.23
N GLY A 99 2.25 8.64 -3.34
CA GLY A 99 2.65 9.08 -4.68
C GLY A 99 2.66 10.61 -4.82
N THR A 100 1.61 11.30 -4.37
CA THR A 100 1.53 12.77 -4.37
C THR A 100 2.63 13.40 -3.53
N LYS A 101 2.89 12.88 -2.33
CA LYS A 101 3.98 13.36 -1.47
C LYS A 101 5.34 13.14 -2.12
N ALA A 102 5.56 11.98 -2.75
CA ALA A 102 6.82 11.68 -3.44
C ALA A 102 7.12 12.64 -4.58
N ILE A 103 6.10 13.05 -5.34
CA ILE A 103 6.26 14.05 -6.38
C ILE A 103 6.61 15.41 -5.79
N ALA A 104 5.88 15.84 -4.75
CA ALA A 104 6.10 17.14 -4.12
C ALA A 104 7.53 17.23 -3.55
N GLU A 105 7.97 16.19 -2.84
CA GLU A 105 9.34 16.08 -2.31
C GLU A 105 10.39 16.05 -3.42
N THR A 106 10.14 15.29 -4.50
CA THR A 106 11.06 15.25 -5.64
C THR A 106 11.18 16.63 -6.27
N ILE A 107 10.07 17.30 -6.59
CA ILE A 107 10.05 18.63 -7.22
C ILE A 107 10.75 19.67 -6.33
N ALA A 108 10.47 19.68 -5.02
CA ALA A 108 11.09 20.59 -4.07
C ALA A 108 12.62 20.45 -4.02
N ARG A 109 13.15 19.28 -4.37
CA ARG A 109 14.58 18.94 -4.30
C ARG A 109 15.28 18.97 -5.66
N ILE A 110 14.57 19.28 -6.75
CA ILE A 110 15.20 19.45 -8.08
C ILE A 110 16.22 20.61 -8.04
N PRO A 111 15.92 21.81 -7.50
CA PRO A 111 16.87 22.92 -7.50
C PRO A 111 18.16 22.63 -6.72
N SER A 112 18.09 21.80 -5.67
CA SER A 112 19.26 21.39 -4.88
C SER A 112 20.03 20.21 -5.49
N GLY A 113 19.54 19.61 -6.57
CA GLY A 113 20.15 18.42 -7.17
C GLY A 113 20.01 17.15 -6.32
N THR A 114 19.21 17.16 -5.24
CA THR A 114 19.06 16.05 -4.29
C THR A 114 17.76 15.27 -4.47
N ALA A 115 17.03 15.51 -5.56
CA ALA A 115 15.80 14.80 -5.90
C ALA A 115 16.05 13.35 -6.34
N PHE A 116 17.21 13.09 -6.94
CA PHE A 116 17.53 11.82 -7.57
C PHE A 116 18.82 11.22 -7.01
N THR A 117 18.88 9.90 -7.01
CA THR A 117 20.10 9.15 -6.68
C THR A 117 21.01 9.00 -7.91
N SER A 118 22.21 8.45 -7.70
CA SER A 118 23.14 8.17 -8.79
C SER A 118 22.69 6.99 -9.66
N ARG A 119 23.16 6.97 -10.90
CA ARG A 119 23.01 5.88 -11.87
C ARG A 119 23.29 4.50 -11.26
N ALA A 120 24.44 4.36 -10.59
CA ALA A 120 24.88 3.11 -9.99
C ALA A 120 23.90 2.61 -8.91
N ILE A 121 23.41 3.51 -8.05
CA ILE A 121 22.43 3.17 -7.01
C ILE A 121 21.10 2.78 -7.66
N ALA A 122 20.62 3.54 -8.65
CA ALA A 122 19.39 3.24 -9.36
C ALA A 122 19.43 1.87 -10.05
N ASP A 123 20.57 1.49 -10.65
CA ASP A 123 20.75 0.19 -11.32
C ASP A 123 20.72 -0.98 -10.33
N VAL A 124 21.36 -0.84 -9.16
CA VAL A 124 21.29 -1.84 -8.08
C VAL A 124 19.85 -1.99 -7.59
N ARG A 125 19.18 -0.87 -7.28
CA ARG A 125 17.78 -0.86 -6.83
C ARG A 125 16.85 -1.48 -7.89
N ALA A 126 17.10 -1.22 -9.16
CA ALA A 126 16.33 -1.79 -10.26
C ALA A 126 16.54 -3.29 -10.40
N SER A 127 17.77 -3.78 -10.26
CA SER A 127 18.05 -5.22 -10.25
C SER A 127 17.31 -5.93 -9.12
N ILE A 128 17.33 -5.37 -7.90
CA ILE A 128 16.56 -5.88 -6.76
C ILE A 128 15.06 -5.90 -7.06
N CYS A 129 14.54 -4.81 -7.62
CA CYS A 129 13.14 -4.69 -7.97
C CYS A 129 12.72 -5.67 -9.09
N ALA A 130 13.60 -5.96 -10.04
CA ALA A 130 13.32 -6.84 -11.17
C ALA A 130 13.05 -8.28 -10.73
N SER A 131 13.80 -8.79 -9.75
CA SER A 131 13.63 -10.13 -9.19
C SER A 131 12.62 -10.21 -8.03
N CYS A 132 12.20 -9.07 -7.49
CA CYS A 132 11.35 -9.00 -6.32
C CYS A 132 9.96 -9.67 -6.55
N PRO A 133 9.49 -10.56 -5.67
CA PRO A 133 8.16 -11.17 -5.80
C PRO A 133 7.02 -10.15 -5.73
N MET A 134 7.26 -8.96 -5.20
CA MET A 134 6.29 -7.86 -5.13
C MET A 134 6.26 -6.99 -6.39
N ASN A 135 7.17 -7.17 -7.34
CA ASN A 135 7.12 -6.55 -8.66
C ASN A 135 6.09 -7.27 -9.53
N LYS A 136 4.88 -6.70 -9.63
CA LYS A 136 3.76 -7.34 -10.33
C LYS A 136 3.38 -6.57 -11.59
N LYS A 137 3.28 -7.31 -12.70
CA LYS A 137 2.57 -6.85 -13.90
C LYS A 137 1.09 -6.66 -13.55
N ARG A 138 0.60 -5.42 -13.53
CA ARG A 138 -0.85 -5.15 -13.37
C ARG A 138 -1.51 -5.08 -14.74
N LYS A 139 -2.51 -5.95 -14.98
CA LYS A 139 -3.32 -5.97 -16.22
C LYS A 139 -4.16 -4.70 -16.41
N THR A 140 -4.47 -3.99 -15.32
CA THR A 140 -5.26 -2.76 -15.40
C THR A 140 -4.33 -1.56 -15.44
N LYS A 141 -4.50 -0.71 -16.46
CA LYS A 141 -3.92 0.64 -16.53
C LYS A 141 -4.32 1.53 -15.33
N ARG A 142 -5.11 1.05 -14.37
CA ARG A 142 -5.89 1.88 -13.44
C ARG A 142 -5.29 2.06 -12.06
N CYS A 143 -4.26 1.31 -11.65
CA CYS A 143 -3.73 1.59 -10.32
C CYS A 143 -2.97 2.93 -10.27
N CYS A 144 -2.52 3.41 -11.43
CA CYS A 144 -1.76 4.66 -11.53
C CYS A 144 -1.83 5.40 -12.88
N ALA A 145 -2.21 4.77 -14.02
CA ALA A 145 -2.22 5.47 -15.31
C ALA A 145 -3.47 6.34 -15.54
N GLY A 146 -4.45 6.29 -14.62
CA GLY A 146 -5.56 7.24 -14.52
C GLY A 146 -5.50 8.10 -13.26
N ASP A 147 -4.38 8.06 -12.52
CA ASP A 147 -4.20 8.81 -11.28
C ASP A 147 -3.23 9.98 -11.51
N PRO A 148 -3.62 11.25 -11.29
CA PRO A 148 -2.79 12.42 -11.60
C PRO A 148 -1.39 12.38 -10.98
N GLY A 149 -1.22 11.71 -9.84
CA GLY A 149 0.05 11.58 -9.14
C GLY A 149 1.11 10.82 -9.94
N LEU A 150 0.86 9.58 -10.38
CA LEU A 150 1.93 8.83 -11.04
C LEU A 150 2.29 9.36 -12.45
N ASN A 151 1.32 9.97 -13.13
CA ASN A 151 1.59 10.72 -14.36
C ASN A 151 2.54 11.90 -14.08
N ALA A 152 2.46 12.54 -12.91
CA ALA A 152 3.36 13.60 -12.51
C ALA A 152 4.76 13.10 -12.09
N LEU A 153 4.92 11.94 -11.43
CA LEU A 153 6.28 11.40 -11.16
C LEU A 153 6.95 10.90 -12.45
N ARG A 154 6.21 10.22 -13.33
CA ARG A 154 6.67 9.90 -14.69
C ARG A 154 6.99 11.15 -15.48
N LEU A 155 6.19 12.21 -15.35
CA LEU A 155 6.44 13.49 -16.01
C LEU A 155 7.71 14.13 -15.44
N VAL A 156 7.91 14.15 -14.12
CA VAL A 156 9.13 14.64 -13.47
C VAL A 156 10.35 13.87 -13.96
N ILE A 157 10.27 12.55 -14.07
CA ILE A 157 11.35 11.70 -14.59
C ILE A 157 11.58 11.90 -16.09
N ARG A 158 10.52 12.08 -16.88
CA ARG A 158 10.63 12.44 -18.30
C ARG A 158 11.20 13.84 -18.49
N LEU A 159 10.83 14.80 -17.65
CA LEU A 159 11.34 16.16 -17.67
C LEU A 159 12.82 16.17 -17.26
N ALA A 160 13.19 15.41 -16.22
CA ALA A 160 14.58 15.17 -15.85
C ALA A 160 15.37 14.45 -16.97
N SER A 161 14.73 13.51 -17.69
CA SER A 161 15.35 12.86 -18.86
C SER A 161 15.54 13.82 -20.05
N ARG A 162 14.74 14.90 -20.16
CA ARG A 162 14.89 15.96 -21.18
C ARG A 162 16.02 16.94 -20.86
N VAL A 163 16.51 16.97 -19.62
CA VAL A 163 17.71 17.73 -19.20
C VAL A 163 18.94 16.82 -19.11
N ASN A 164 19.07 15.86 -20.04
CA ASN A 164 20.22 14.95 -20.21
C ASN A 164 20.53 13.97 -19.06
N LEU A 165 19.59 13.70 -18.14
CA LEU A 165 19.85 12.74 -17.04
C LEU A 165 19.67 11.25 -17.43
N HIS A 166 19.26 10.92 -18.67
CA HIS A 166 19.09 9.55 -19.19
C HIS A 166 18.71 8.51 -18.11
N MET A 167 17.54 8.70 -17.50
CA MET A 167 17.15 7.93 -16.31
C MET A 167 16.53 6.57 -16.68
N ASN A 168 17.33 5.66 -17.23
CA ASN A 168 16.91 4.35 -17.75
C ASN A 168 17.77 3.17 -17.26
N THR A 169 17.30 2.27 -16.41
CA THR A 169 18.14 1.16 -15.91
C THR A 169 18.23 -0.04 -16.86
N PRO A 170 19.30 -0.86 -16.81
CA PRO A 170 19.35 -2.11 -17.58
C PRO A 170 18.18 -3.07 -17.28
N SER A 171 17.54 -2.91 -16.12
CA SER A 171 16.42 -3.73 -15.67
C SER A 171 15.03 -3.14 -15.99
N ASP A 172 14.95 -1.98 -16.65
CA ASP A 172 13.70 -1.24 -16.84
C ASP A 172 12.57 -2.11 -17.42
N ASP A 173 12.85 -2.96 -18.40
CA ASP A 173 11.80 -3.78 -19.03
C ASP A 173 11.20 -4.85 -18.10
N ALA A 174 11.90 -5.19 -17.03
CA ALA A 174 11.39 -6.04 -15.97
C ALA A 174 10.65 -5.27 -14.87
N LEU A 175 10.77 -3.94 -14.80
CA LEU A 175 10.18 -3.12 -13.74
C LEU A 175 8.70 -2.81 -14.00
N ASN A 176 7.85 -3.17 -13.02
CA ASN A 176 6.41 -2.89 -13.04
C ASN A 176 5.99 -2.07 -11.82
N ILE A 177 4.89 -2.46 -11.17
CA ILE A 177 4.34 -1.82 -9.98
C ILE A 177 4.68 -2.66 -8.75
N CYS A 178 5.16 -2.02 -7.70
CA CYS A 178 5.35 -2.67 -6.41
C CYS A 178 3.99 -2.93 -5.75
N ASN A 179 3.73 -4.17 -5.33
CA ASN A 179 2.47 -4.54 -4.69
C ASN A 179 2.39 -4.14 -3.21
N VAL A 180 3.49 -3.68 -2.60
CA VAL A 180 3.51 -3.14 -1.22
C VAL A 180 3.18 -1.66 -1.21
N CYS A 181 4.00 -0.84 -1.88
CA CYS A 181 3.85 0.62 -1.86
C CYS A 181 2.93 1.15 -2.98
N GLY A 182 2.66 0.36 -4.02
CA GLY A 182 1.85 0.79 -5.16
C GLY A 182 2.58 1.69 -6.16
N CYS A 183 3.86 1.99 -5.94
CA CYS A 183 4.65 2.84 -6.82
C CYS A 183 5.08 2.10 -8.11
N GLU A 184 5.29 2.87 -9.17
CA GLU A 184 6.01 2.39 -10.34
C GLU A 184 7.51 2.32 -10.08
N LEU A 185 8.07 1.15 -10.32
CA LEU A 185 9.45 0.84 -9.97
C LEU A 185 10.44 1.57 -10.88
N LYS A 186 10.15 1.73 -12.18
CA LYS A 186 10.94 2.56 -13.10
C LYS A 186 11.18 3.96 -12.56
N ALA A 187 10.20 4.49 -11.84
CA ALA A 187 10.30 5.81 -11.25
C ALA A 187 10.98 5.79 -9.88
N LYS A 188 10.53 4.88 -9.01
CA LYS A 188 10.93 4.85 -7.61
C LYS A 188 12.43 4.60 -7.40
N VAL A 189 13.07 3.80 -8.26
CA VAL A 189 14.50 3.47 -8.12
C VAL A 189 15.40 4.70 -8.21
N TRP A 190 14.93 5.77 -8.86
CA TRP A 190 15.66 7.02 -9.02
C TRP A 190 15.48 7.99 -7.86
N CYS A 191 14.47 7.82 -7.00
CA CYS A 191 14.25 8.71 -5.86
C CYS A 191 15.44 8.68 -4.90
N SER A 192 15.91 9.84 -4.45
CA SER A 192 16.93 9.92 -3.40
C SER A 192 16.46 9.37 -2.06
N GLU A 193 17.38 9.10 -1.15
CA GLU A 193 17.05 8.58 0.17
C GLU A 193 16.20 9.56 0.98
N GLU A 194 16.43 10.85 0.82
CA GLU A 194 15.66 11.92 1.48
C GLU A 194 14.21 11.91 0.99
N VAL A 195 13.98 11.71 -0.31
CA VAL A 195 12.63 11.56 -0.85
C VAL A 195 11.97 10.30 -0.29
N ILE A 196 12.70 9.20 -0.16
CA ILE A 196 12.16 7.95 0.40
C ILE A 196 11.80 8.12 1.88
N LYS A 197 12.71 8.64 2.72
CA LYS A 197 12.47 8.93 4.14
C LYS A 197 11.29 9.88 4.35
N ALA A 198 11.13 10.88 3.48
CA ALA A 198 10.03 11.81 3.56
C ALA A 198 8.67 11.18 3.17
N THR A 199 8.64 10.10 2.40
CA THR A 199 7.42 9.63 1.72
C THR A 199 6.93 8.26 2.16
N GLU A 200 7.84 7.42 2.62
CA GLU A 200 7.53 6.11 3.16
C GLU A 200 7.21 6.19 4.65
N ASP A 201 6.30 5.32 5.09
CA ASP A 201 5.93 5.18 6.49
C ASP A 201 6.83 4.12 7.13
N PRO A 202 7.53 4.37 8.26
CA PRO A 202 8.29 3.35 8.99
C PRO A 202 7.46 2.10 9.33
N GLY A 203 6.14 2.26 9.51
CA GLY A 203 5.21 1.14 9.67
C GLY A 203 5.10 0.22 8.45
N SER A 204 5.68 0.61 7.30
CA SER A 204 5.76 -0.21 6.09
C SER A 204 6.84 -1.29 6.16
N LEU A 205 7.82 -1.17 7.08
CA LEU A 205 8.94 -2.11 7.24
C LEU A 205 8.48 -3.57 7.34
N ALA A 206 7.40 -3.82 8.11
CA ALA A 206 6.84 -5.14 8.31
C ALA A 206 6.28 -5.81 7.04
N PHE A 207 6.08 -5.05 5.96
CA PHE A 207 5.51 -5.54 4.69
C PHE A 207 6.54 -5.61 3.56
N LEU A 208 7.73 -5.06 3.78
CA LEU A 208 8.80 -5.09 2.79
C LEU A 208 9.52 -6.45 2.87
N PRO A 209 9.84 -7.08 1.72
CA PRO A 209 10.77 -8.20 1.71
C PRO A 209 12.08 -7.82 2.41
N LYS A 210 12.74 -8.79 3.04
CA LYS A 210 14.00 -8.56 3.77
C LYS A 210 15.06 -7.88 2.90
N GLU A 211 15.07 -8.21 1.61
CA GLU A 211 16.02 -7.70 0.61
C GLU A 211 15.55 -6.36 -0.02
N CYS A 212 14.51 -5.72 0.51
CA CYS A 212 14.02 -4.47 -0.03
C CYS A 212 14.87 -3.29 0.45
N TRP A 213 15.58 -2.67 -0.50
CA TRP A 213 16.40 -1.47 -0.28
C TRP A 213 15.66 -0.28 0.36
N VAL A 214 14.32 -0.20 0.23
CA VAL A 214 13.53 0.83 0.91
C VAL A 214 13.54 0.60 2.42
N GLY A 215 13.58 -0.66 2.85
CA GLY A 215 13.60 -1.04 4.26
C GLY A 215 14.84 -0.53 4.96
N GLU A 216 16.01 -0.71 4.35
CA GLU A 216 17.30 -0.20 4.85
C GLU A 216 17.26 1.33 5.03
N ILE A 217 16.75 2.06 4.04
CA ILE A 217 16.68 3.53 4.11
C ILE A 217 15.79 4.01 5.26
N ILE A 218 14.64 3.36 5.49
CA ILE A 218 13.68 3.82 6.50
C ILE A 218 13.94 3.23 7.90
N SER A 219 14.77 2.19 8.02
CA SER A 219 15.24 1.70 9.33
C SER A 219 16.30 2.62 9.95
N ASP A 220 17.02 3.37 9.12
CA ASP A 220 18.06 4.33 9.53
C ASP A 220 17.49 5.73 9.86
N THR A 221 16.22 5.79 10.30
CA THR A 221 15.50 7.04 10.62
C THR A 221 14.87 6.96 11.99
#